data_AF-A0A0U5H6I2-F1
#
_entry.id   AF-A0A0U5H6I2-F1
#
_cell.length_a   1.000
_cell.length_b   1.000
_cell.length_c   1.000
_cell.angle_alpha   90.00
_cell.angle_beta   90.00
_cell.angle_gamma   90.00
#
_symmetry.space_group_name_H-M   'P 1'
#
loop_
_entity.id
_entity.type
_entity.pdbx_description
1 polymer ?
#
loop_
_entity_poly.entity_id
_entity_poly.type
_entity_poly.pdbx_seq_one_letter_code
_entity_poly.pdbx_strand_id
1 'polypeptide(L)'
;MEYDKLTRERLAFDFSLLLLAFVIAVSLACIFKYSPGDEATALAQTLATAQATIFAIVFSVIILAAQLSTGQYAPRMAYLIRSDGAFLKTSGLFIGSIGTDVFMIYSIGGFGDFASRALMYFAGILAGLSVYGLILHTDYILRQTTPEGVWDRLSRSLEPESVTIAAREADNNPSNPDPYTTPVSVLRSLISERDEPAIELGFNVITDQTTKLIQSTPPSDLDEGTPISRTISTLLEQRLPHLTVMSTDEDQPTVAKKSLKSIRLISIEAAHTSLGAPTLSGIHGTTSPISDIRADDTGYQVRSNCERNSREIVEVAAEEGLHKSAGEGSLLTSWRIASSIEKYRNIKQVDAAATNYLLGLSSRIQATQDNTNATSLNGISWSSPQPRNSPNKYSSVKALRDYYVSFTEVAGEALRVEVNVQDTIINWNSISAGLGSILSRTEKCPFPGYHHQWVAVAIYLQYIRAQTSNSVMDGYSFNGRNFVQKKDHDKTIGKLLNGDIPIEDYFSFVRLQDPTVIRKTGTHQQVLQNPSEEFSEWLKIRARSARIGYII
;
A
#
# COMPACT_ATOMS: atom_id res chain seq x y z
N MET A 1 33.49 -8.98 -0.42
CA MET A 1 34.73 -8.97 0.39
C MET A 1 34.43 -8.92 1.89
N GLU A 2 33.31 -8.33 2.32
CA GLU A 2 32.90 -8.26 3.74
C GLU A 2 32.32 -9.57 4.28
N TYR A 3 31.64 -10.36 3.43
CA TYR A 3 31.18 -11.71 3.76
C TYR A 3 32.32 -12.65 4.18
N ASP A 4 33.47 -12.52 3.51
CA ASP A 4 34.65 -13.37 3.74
C ASP A 4 35.35 -13.05 5.07
N LYS A 5 35.25 -11.79 5.53
CA LYS A 5 35.80 -11.33 6.81
C LYS A 5 34.97 -11.80 7.99
N LEU A 6 33.63 -11.74 7.86
CA LEU A 6 32.68 -12.27 8.84
C LEU A 6 32.76 -13.80 8.98
N THR A 7 32.97 -14.55 7.89
CA THR A 7 33.23 -16.00 7.97
C THR A 7 34.56 -16.31 8.64
N ARG A 8 35.61 -15.52 8.41
CA ARG A 8 36.94 -15.76 8.99
C ARG A 8 36.98 -15.48 10.50
N GLU A 9 36.36 -14.39 10.97
CA GLU A 9 36.24 -14.08 12.40
C GLU A 9 35.37 -15.11 13.14
N ARG A 10 34.32 -15.62 12.47
CA ARG A 10 33.45 -16.67 13.03
C ARG A 10 34.14 -18.04 13.08
N LEU A 11 34.93 -18.41 12.08
CA LEU A 11 35.73 -19.64 12.09
C LEU A 11 36.80 -19.62 13.20
N ALA A 12 37.39 -18.45 13.47
CA ALA A 12 38.38 -18.29 14.53
C ALA A 12 37.76 -18.49 15.93
N PHE A 13 36.51 -18.06 16.13
CA PHE A 13 35.78 -18.28 17.38
C PHE A 13 35.39 -19.74 17.58
N ASP A 14 34.90 -20.41 16.54
CA ASP A 14 34.52 -21.83 16.63
C ASP A 14 35.77 -22.71 16.88
N PHE A 15 36.90 -22.38 16.24
CA PHE A 15 38.16 -23.08 16.46
C PHE A 15 38.75 -22.82 17.85
N SER A 16 38.63 -21.60 18.39
CA SER A 16 39.12 -21.29 19.73
C SER A 16 38.33 -22.02 20.82
N LEU A 17 37.02 -22.23 20.62
CA LEU A 17 36.17 -22.98 21.53
C LEU A 17 36.50 -24.48 21.54
N LEU A 18 36.76 -25.08 20.36
CA LEU A 18 37.24 -26.45 20.26
C LEU A 18 38.64 -26.62 20.87
N LEU A 19 39.54 -25.66 20.65
CA LEU A 19 40.88 -25.66 21.23
C LEU A 19 40.83 -25.51 22.75
N LEU A 20 39.94 -24.67 23.28
CA LEU A 20 39.69 -24.53 24.71
C LEU A 20 39.16 -25.85 25.31
N ALA A 21 38.19 -26.49 24.66
CA ALA A 21 37.68 -27.80 25.08
C ALA A 21 38.79 -28.86 25.13
N PHE A 22 39.69 -28.86 24.13
CA PHE A 22 40.86 -29.74 24.10
C PHE A 22 41.85 -29.44 25.23
N VAL A 23 42.16 -28.16 25.48
CA VAL A 23 43.05 -27.75 26.59
C VAL A 23 42.46 -28.16 27.95
N ILE A 24 41.15 -27.98 28.15
CA ILE A 24 40.45 -28.41 29.37
C ILE A 24 40.54 -29.94 29.52
N ALA A 25 40.29 -30.69 28.44
CA ALA A 25 40.37 -32.15 28.44
C ALA A 25 41.76 -32.68 28.81
N VAL A 26 42.81 -32.11 28.21
CA VAL A 26 44.21 -32.44 28.53
C VAL A 26 44.55 -32.08 29.98
N SER A 27 44.09 -30.91 30.45
CA SER A 27 44.30 -30.48 31.84
C SER A 27 43.63 -31.42 32.83
N LEU A 28 42.39 -31.85 32.56
CA LEU A 28 41.66 -32.83 33.36
C LEU A 28 42.36 -34.21 33.34
N ALA A 29 42.87 -34.64 32.19
CA ALA A 29 43.62 -35.89 32.07
C ALA A 29 44.95 -35.88 32.86
N CYS A 30 45.59 -34.72 33.01
CA CYS A 30 46.76 -34.55 33.86
C CYS A 30 46.42 -34.62 35.36
N ILE A 31 45.27 -34.07 35.74
CA ILE A 31 44.84 -33.97 37.15
C ILE A 31 44.25 -35.29 37.65
N PHE A 32 43.39 -35.94 36.86
CA PHE A 32 42.65 -37.13 37.25
C PHE A 32 43.27 -38.41 36.67
N LYS A 33 43.83 -39.26 37.53
CA LYS A 33 44.49 -40.53 37.16
C LYS A 33 43.50 -41.70 37.06
N TYR A 34 42.38 -41.53 36.38
CA TYR A 34 41.45 -42.62 36.10
C TYR A 34 42.04 -43.56 35.00
N SER A 35 41.79 -44.86 35.07
CA SER A 35 42.24 -45.81 34.03
C SER A 35 41.04 -46.21 33.16
N PRO A 36 40.96 -45.72 31.91
CA PRO A 36 39.87 -46.07 31.01
C PRO A 36 40.07 -47.52 30.50
N GLY A 37 39.53 -48.48 31.25
CA GLY A 37 39.42 -49.88 30.80
C GLY A 37 38.22 -50.09 29.87
N ASP A 38 37.64 -51.29 29.88
CA ASP A 38 36.45 -51.64 29.07
C ASP A 38 35.26 -50.70 29.32
N GLU A 39 35.16 -50.11 30.52
CA GLU A 39 34.15 -49.11 30.90
C GLU A 39 34.13 -47.89 29.97
N ALA A 40 35.28 -47.47 29.43
CA ALA A 40 35.35 -46.31 28.53
C ALA A 40 34.74 -46.59 27.14
N THR A 41 34.87 -47.83 26.64
CA THR A 41 34.23 -48.24 25.38
C THR A 41 32.71 -48.28 25.53
N ALA A 42 32.21 -48.82 26.64
CA ALA A 42 30.78 -48.86 26.95
C ALA A 42 30.20 -47.45 27.12
N LEU A 43 30.94 -46.55 27.79
CA LEU A 43 30.55 -45.15 27.96
C LEU A 43 30.52 -44.39 26.62
N ALA A 44 31.56 -44.55 25.77
CA ALA A 44 31.60 -43.94 24.45
C ALA A 44 30.47 -44.44 23.54
N GLN A 45 30.16 -45.74 23.56
CA GLN A 45 29.04 -46.32 22.82
C GLN A 45 27.70 -45.76 23.32
N THR A 46 27.54 -45.62 24.64
CA THR A 46 26.34 -45.05 25.24
C THR A 46 26.17 -43.57 24.85
N LEU A 47 27.24 -42.78 24.91
CA LEU A 47 27.23 -41.37 24.49
C LEU A 47 26.92 -41.21 23.01
N ALA A 48 27.58 -41.97 22.13
CA ALA A 48 27.33 -41.95 20.70
C ALA A 48 25.86 -42.29 20.38
N THR A 49 25.33 -43.34 21.02
CA THR A 49 23.93 -43.77 20.82
C THR A 49 22.94 -42.73 21.33
N ALA A 50 23.19 -42.15 22.51
CA ALA A 50 22.35 -41.12 23.09
C ALA A 50 22.36 -39.83 22.24
N GLN A 51 23.54 -39.35 21.84
CA GLN A 51 23.68 -38.18 20.98
C GLN A 51 23.02 -38.40 19.61
N ALA A 52 23.24 -39.55 18.99
CA ALA A 52 22.61 -39.89 17.71
C ALA A 52 21.08 -39.92 17.83
N THR A 53 20.54 -40.49 18.92
CA THR A 53 19.09 -40.54 19.17
C THR A 53 18.51 -39.14 19.37
N ILE A 54 19.14 -38.32 20.22
CA ILE A 54 18.71 -36.94 20.49
C ILE A 54 18.77 -36.11 19.19
N PHE A 55 19.86 -36.22 18.44
CA PHE A 55 20.01 -35.53 17.17
C PHE A 55 18.94 -35.95 16.16
N ALA A 56 18.66 -37.26 16.04
CA ALA A 56 17.60 -37.77 15.18
C ALA A 56 16.21 -37.23 15.56
N ILE A 57 15.89 -37.16 16.86
CA ILE A 57 14.62 -36.60 17.36
C ILE A 57 14.54 -35.11 17.01
N VAL A 58 15.55 -34.31 17.35
CA VAL A 58 15.50 -32.86 17.11
C VAL A 58 15.48 -32.55 15.61
N PHE A 59 16.26 -33.27 14.81
CA PHE A 59 16.21 -33.15 13.35
C PHE A 59 14.81 -33.48 12.80
N SER A 60 14.15 -34.52 13.31
CA SER A 60 12.79 -34.88 12.92
C SER A 60 11.78 -33.78 13.30
N VAL A 61 11.88 -33.23 14.51
CA VAL A 61 11.03 -32.12 14.97
C VAL A 61 11.28 -30.85 14.14
N ILE A 62 12.52 -30.51 13.83
CA ILE A 62 12.86 -29.35 13.00
C ILE A 62 12.32 -29.52 11.58
N ILE A 63 12.46 -30.70 10.98
CA ILE A 63 11.86 -30.97 9.66
C ILE A 63 10.34 -30.85 9.72
N LEU A 64 9.70 -31.41 10.74
CA LEU A 64 8.26 -31.31 10.90
C LEU A 64 7.81 -29.86 11.11
N ALA A 65 8.50 -29.10 11.96
CA ALA A 65 8.24 -27.68 12.18
C ALA A 65 8.45 -26.87 10.90
N ALA A 66 9.49 -27.16 10.12
CA ALA A 66 9.71 -26.54 8.82
C ALA A 66 8.62 -26.93 7.81
N GLN A 67 8.14 -28.17 7.82
CA GLN A 67 7.02 -28.63 6.98
C GLN A 67 5.71 -27.93 7.36
N LEU A 68 5.41 -27.79 8.65
CA LEU A 68 4.24 -27.05 9.14
C LEU A 68 4.35 -25.56 8.81
N SER A 69 5.51 -24.95 9.07
CA SER A 69 5.77 -23.53 8.77
C SER A 69 5.74 -23.25 7.26
N THR A 70 6.23 -24.15 6.41
CA THR A 70 6.14 -23.97 4.95
C THR A 70 4.73 -24.17 4.41
N GLY A 71 3.92 -24.99 5.08
CA GLY A 71 2.48 -25.09 4.83
C GLY A 71 1.73 -23.82 5.22
N GLN A 72 2.10 -23.17 6.33
CA GLN A 72 1.42 -21.99 6.89
C GLN A 72 1.92 -20.63 6.39
N TYR A 73 3.21 -20.49 6.03
CA TYR A 73 3.85 -19.17 5.77
C TYR A 73 4.50 -19.04 4.38
N ALA A 74 4.23 -20.00 3.48
CA ALA A 74 4.71 -20.13 2.09
C ALA A 74 5.97 -21.02 1.89
N PRO A 75 6.02 -21.80 0.79
CA PRO A 75 7.11 -22.74 0.49
C PRO A 75 8.52 -22.13 0.43
N ARG A 76 8.62 -20.81 0.18
CA ARG A 76 9.90 -20.10 0.05
C ARG A 76 10.65 -19.94 1.38
N MET A 77 9.97 -20.09 2.53
CA MET A 77 10.60 -20.07 3.85
C MET A 77 11.50 -21.28 4.10
N ALA A 78 11.30 -22.41 3.40
CA ALA A 78 12.12 -23.61 3.57
C ALA A 78 13.59 -23.37 3.18
N TYR A 79 13.81 -22.61 2.09
CA TYR A 79 15.15 -22.26 1.62
C TYR A 79 15.91 -21.41 2.64
N LEU A 80 15.19 -20.48 3.27
CA LEU A 80 15.70 -19.59 4.30
C LEU A 80 16.13 -20.37 5.56
N ILE A 81 15.43 -21.44 5.95
CA ILE A 81 15.83 -22.29 7.08
C ILE A 81 17.11 -23.09 6.73
N ARG A 82 17.18 -23.63 5.51
CA ARG A 82 18.34 -24.44 5.07
C ARG A 82 19.63 -23.64 4.97
N SER A 83 19.56 -22.37 4.57
CA SER A 83 20.73 -21.51 4.43
C SER A 83 21.20 -20.88 5.75
N ASP A 84 20.56 -21.21 6.89
CA ASP A 84 20.93 -20.64 8.17
C ASP A 84 22.23 -21.25 8.70
N GLY A 85 23.24 -20.39 8.92
CA GLY A 85 24.53 -20.81 9.45
C GLY A 85 24.43 -21.43 10.85
N ALA A 86 23.42 -21.07 11.64
CA ALA A 86 23.20 -21.67 12.95
C ALA A 86 22.89 -23.18 12.86
N PHE A 87 22.06 -23.58 11.88
CA PHE A 87 21.69 -24.97 11.64
C PHE A 87 22.89 -25.83 11.20
N LEU A 88 23.71 -25.30 10.28
CA LEU A 88 24.90 -26.02 9.81
C LEU A 88 25.94 -26.19 10.92
N LYS A 89 26.12 -25.18 11.78
CA LYS A 89 27.06 -25.24 12.91
C LYS A 89 26.64 -26.27 13.95
N THR A 90 25.38 -26.23 14.37
CA THR A 90 24.88 -27.14 15.42
C THR A 90 24.87 -28.57 14.90
N SER A 91 24.42 -28.79 13.66
CA SER A 91 24.49 -30.10 13.00
C SER A 91 25.94 -30.60 12.86
N GLY A 92 26.87 -29.73 12.45
CA GLY A 92 28.29 -30.05 12.34
C GLY A 92 28.93 -30.41 13.67
N LEU A 93 28.59 -29.68 14.74
CA LEU A 93 29.05 -29.96 16.10
C LEU A 93 28.55 -31.34 16.60
N PHE A 94 27.30 -31.69 16.31
CA PHE A 94 26.74 -33.02 16.64
C PHE A 94 27.42 -34.14 15.87
N ILE A 95 27.54 -34.01 14.55
CA ILE A 95 28.18 -35.01 13.71
C ILE A 95 29.66 -35.18 14.13
N GLY A 96 30.34 -34.08 14.45
CA GLY A 96 31.71 -34.11 14.97
C GLY A 96 31.82 -34.77 16.35
N SER A 97 30.85 -34.52 17.25
CA SER A 97 30.77 -35.16 18.57
C SER A 97 30.58 -36.67 18.45
N ILE A 98 29.59 -37.11 17.66
CA ILE A 98 29.33 -38.54 17.39
C ILE A 98 30.55 -39.19 16.72
N GLY A 99 31.16 -38.51 15.74
CA GLY A 99 32.35 -39.01 15.06
C GLY A 99 33.54 -39.18 16.02
N THR A 100 33.68 -38.29 17.00
CA THR A 100 34.71 -38.37 18.04
C THR A 100 34.45 -39.55 18.98
N ASP A 101 33.21 -39.76 19.41
CA ASP A 101 32.82 -40.90 20.24
C ASP A 101 33.08 -42.23 19.51
N VAL A 102 32.73 -42.33 18.22
CA VAL A 102 33.00 -43.52 17.39
C VAL A 102 34.50 -43.73 17.19
N PHE A 103 35.25 -42.67 16.89
CA PHE A 103 36.70 -42.73 16.75
C PHE A 103 37.38 -43.22 18.03
N MET A 104 36.90 -42.76 19.18
CA MET A 104 37.38 -43.20 20.49
C MET A 104 37.20 -44.71 20.68
N ILE A 105 36.04 -45.28 20.33
CA ILE A 105 35.78 -46.73 20.43
C ILE A 105 36.85 -47.55 19.69
N TYR A 106 37.26 -47.12 18.49
CA TYR A 106 38.28 -47.83 17.71
C TYR A 106 39.71 -47.60 18.20
N SER A 107 39.97 -46.53 18.93
CA SER A 107 41.33 -46.07 19.19
C SER A 107 41.83 -46.29 20.63
N ILE A 108 40.94 -46.59 21.60
CA ILE A 108 41.31 -46.79 23.02
C ILE A 108 42.40 -47.86 23.19
N GLY A 109 42.38 -48.93 22.39
CA GLY A 109 43.37 -50.02 22.45
C GLY A 109 44.73 -49.72 21.78
N GLY A 110 44.82 -48.64 20.98
CA GLY A 110 46.03 -48.28 20.24
C GLY A 110 46.84 -47.14 20.86
N PHE A 111 46.28 -46.43 21.84
CA PHE A 111 46.89 -45.28 22.49
C PHE A 111 47.35 -45.58 23.92
N GLY A 112 48.35 -44.83 24.40
CA GLY A 112 48.77 -44.92 25.80
C GLY A 112 47.73 -44.33 26.76
N ASP A 113 47.72 -44.77 28.02
CA ASP A 113 46.72 -44.41 29.05
C ASP A 113 46.41 -42.92 29.15
N PHE A 114 47.42 -42.06 28.97
CA PHE A 114 47.25 -40.61 28.99
C PHE A 114 46.41 -40.10 27.81
N ALA A 115 46.71 -40.56 26.59
CA ALA A 115 46.00 -40.14 25.39
C ALA A 115 44.55 -40.66 25.41
N SER A 116 44.32 -41.89 25.85
CA SER A 116 42.98 -42.45 26.02
C SER A 116 42.14 -41.68 27.05
N ARG A 117 42.75 -41.25 28.17
CA ARG A 117 42.10 -40.35 29.15
C ARG A 117 41.74 -38.99 28.56
N ALA A 118 42.69 -38.35 27.88
CA ALA A 118 42.47 -37.02 27.28
C ALA A 118 41.36 -37.07 26.23
N LEU A 119 41.34 -38.12 25.41
CA LEU A 119 40.30 -38.34 24.41
C LEU A 119 38.93 -38.55 25.05
N MET A 120 38.85 -39.30 26.16
CA MET A 120 37.60 -39.49 26.91
C MET A 120 37.04 -38.18 27.48
N TYR A 121 37.87 -37.36 28.12
CA TYR A 121 37.40 -36.06 28.62
C TYR A 121 37.02 -35.11 27.49
N PHE A 122 37.75 -35.15 26.37
CA PHE A 122 37.43 -34.36 25.20
C PHE A 122 36.07 -34.76 24.61
N ALA A 123 35.84 -36.06 24.44
CA ALA A 123 34.56 -36.61 23.99
C ALA A 123 33.40 -36.19 24.93
N GLY A 124 33.59 -36.31 26.25
CA GLY A 124 32.57 -35.89 27.22
C GLY A 124 32.28 -34.38 27.21
N ILE A 125 33.30 -33.53 27.08
CA ILE A 125 33.11 -32.08 26.95
C ILE A 125 32.42 -31.74 25.64
N LEU A 126 32.82 -32.38 24.54
CA LEU A 126 32.23 -32.17 23.22
C LEU A 126 30.76 -32.64 23.18
N ALA A 127 30.43 -33.72 23.88
CA ALA A 127 29.06 -34.18 24.14
C ALA A 127 28.23 -33.14 24.90
N GLY A 128 28.78 -32.57 25.96
CA GLY A 128 28.12 -31.49 26.71
C GLY A 128 27.91 -30.24 25.87
N LEU A 129 28.92 -29.82 25.12
CA LEU A 129 28.85 -28.68 24.21
C LEU A 129 27.85 -28.90 23.07
N SER A 130 27.75 -30.11 22.52
CA SER A 130 26.77 -30.44 21.49
C SER A 130 25.35 -30.35 22.04
N VAL A 131 25.07 -30.96 23.19
CA VAL A 131 23.75 -30.82 23.85
C VAL A 131 23.42 -29.35 24.16
N TYR A 132 24.36 -28.58 24.70
CA TYR A 132 24.15 -27.16 24.95
C TYR A 132 23.87 -26.37 23.68
N GLY A 133 24.64 -26.63 22.61
CA GLY A 133 24.40 -26.06 21.29
C GLY A 133 23.03 -26.41 20.72
N LEU A 134 22.53 -27.62 20.98
CA LEU A 134 21.18 -28.03 20.59
C LEU A 134 20.09 -27.23 21.28
N ILE A 135 20.24 -27.00 22.59
CA ILE A 135 19.27 -26.23 23.38
C ILE A 135 19.19 -24.80 22.83
N LEU A 136 20.35 -24.16 22.59
CA LEU A 136 20.40 -22.83 21.98
C LEU A 136 19.80 -22.82 20.57
N HIS A 137 20.07 -23.84 19.77
CA HIS A 137 19.50 -23.97 18.44
C HIS A 137 17.98 -24.14 18.47
N THR A 138 17.47 -24.94 19.41
CA THR A 138 16.04 -25.18 19.57
C THR A 138 15.33 -23.90 19.99
N ASP A 139 15.86 -23.15 20.97
CA ASP A 139 15.31 -21.83 21.34
C ASP A 139 15.32 -20.86 20.15
N TYR A 140 16.40 -20.87 19.37
CA TYR A 140 16.51 -20.05 18.16
C TYR A 140 15.47 -20.42 17.09
N ILE A 141 15.28 -21.71 16.79
CA ILE A 141 14.29 -22.17 15.82
C ILE A 141 12.88 -21.89 16.32
N LEU A 142 12.58 -22.13 17.59
CA LEU A 142 11.27 -21.83 18.17
C LEU A 142 10.93 -20.34 18.03
N ARG A 143 11.87 -19.44 18.32
CA ARG A 143 11.69 -18.00 18.09
C ARG A 143 11.52 -17.66 16.62
N GLN A 144 12.27 -18.29 15.72
CA GLN A 144 12.11 -18.06 14.28
C GLN A 144 10.78 -18.57 13.70
N THR A 145 10.16 -19.57 14.34
CA THR A 145 8.86 -20.09 13.93
C THR A 145 7.68 -19.27 14.46
N THR A 146 7.90 -18.30 15.35
CA THR A 146 6.83 -17.38 15.75
C THR A 146 6.64 -16.30 14.69
N PRO A 147 5.43 -15.72 14.57
CA PRO A 147 5.19 -14.61 13.65
C PRO A 147 6.18 -13.46 13.82
N GLU A 148 6.58 -13.15 15.06
CA GLU A 148 7.56 -12.10 15.36
C GLU A 148 8.94 -12.43 14.79
N GLY A 149 9.40 -13.68 14.93
CA GLY A 149 10.68 -14.10 14.36
C GLY A 149 10.70 -14.10 12.83
N VAL A 150 9.59 -14.50 12.21
CA VAL A 150 9.42 -14.40 10.74
C VAL A 150 9.52 -12.94 10.30
N TRP A 151 8.81 -12.04 10.97
CA TRP A 151 8.81 -10.62 10.63
C TRP A 151 10.13 -9.91 10.93
N ASP A 152 10.82 -10.26 12.00
CA ASP A 152 12.17 -9.74 12.30
C ASP A 152 13.16 -10.12 11.19
N ARG A 153 13.07 -11.36 10.69
CA ARG A 153 13.90 -11.81 9.58
C ARG A 153 13.55 -11.10 8.27
N LEU A 154 12.26 -10.97 7.97
CA LEU A 154 11.80 -10.27 6.77
C LEU A 154 12.14 -8.77 6.82
N SER A 155 12.07 -8.16 8.00
CA SER A 155 12.46 -6.76 8.22
C SER A 155 13.88 -6.48 7.77
N ARG A 156 14.84 -7.37 8.09
CA ARG A 156 16.23 -7.27 7.63
C ARG A 156 16.37 -7.43 6.11
N SER A 157 15.57 -8.31 5.50
CA SER A 157 15.55 -8.46 4.03
C SER A 157 14.92 -7.25 3.32
N LEU A 158 14.12 -6.47 4.04
CA LEU A 158 13.49 -5.25 3.57
C LEU A 158 14.30 -3.98 3.91
N GLU A 159 15.50 -4.10 4.48
CA GLU A 159 16.37 -2.95 4.70
C GLU A 159 16.72 -2.25 3.37
N PRO A 160 16.89 -0.92 3.36
CA PRO A 160 17.03 -0.14 2.12
C PRO A 160 18.13 -0.65 1.17
N GLU A 161 19.29 -1.04 1.72
CA GLU A 161 20.40 -1.58 0.93
C GLU A 161 20.03 -2.92 0.26
N SER A 162 19.45 -3.84 1.04
CA SER A 162 18.98 -5.15 0.56
C SER A 162 17.92 -5.01 -0.53
N VAL A 163 16.94 -4.12 -0.31
CA VAL A 163 15.87 -3.87 -1.29
C VAL A 163 16.41 -3.25 -2.57
N THR A 164 17.35 -2.32 -2.47
CA THR A 164 17.97 -1.68 -3.63
C THR A 164 18.71 -2.70 -4.50
N ILE A 165 19.46 -3.61 -3.88
CA ILE A 165 20.16 -4.69 -4.60
C ILE A 165 19.13 -5.64 -5.24
N ALA A 166 18.17 -6.13 -4.47
CA ALA A 166 17.16 -7.07 -4.95
C ALA A 166 16.29 -6.48 -6.08
N ALA A 167 15.90 -5.20 -5.99
CA ALA A 167 15.13 -4.51 -7.02
C ALA A 167 15.91 -4.42 -8.34
N ARG A 168 17.21 -4.10 -8.28
CA ARG A 168 18.08 -4.06 -9.47
C ARG A 168 18.30 -5.45 -10.05
N GLU A 169 18.42 -6.48 -9.22
CA GLU A 169 18.55 -7.87 -9.67
C GLU A 169 17.28 -8.40 -10.33
N ALA A 170 16.09 -8.03 -9.81
CA ALA A 170 14.79 -8.39 -10.39
C ALA A 170 14.56 -7.69 -11.74
N ASP A 171 14.99 -6.43 -11.88
CA ASP A 171 14.86 -5.69 -13.13
C ASP A 171 15.74 -6.25 -14.25
N ASN A 172 16.97 -6.68 -13.89
CA ASN A 172 17.91 -7.26 -14.84
C ASN A 172 17.59 -8.72 -15.20
N ASN A 173 16.91 -9.46 -14.32
CA ASN A 173 16.54 -10.85 -14.56
C ASN A 173 15.13 -11.14 -14.04
N PRO A 174 14.14 -11.33 -14.93
CA PRO A 174 12.75 -11.63 -14.55
C PRO A 174 12.57 -12.90 -13.70
N SER A 175 13.58 -13.79 -13.66
CA SER A 175 13.54 -14.99 -12.82
C SER A 175 13.80 -14.68 -11.33
N ASN A 176 14.42 -13.53 -11.04
CA ASN A 176 14.69 -13.10 -9.68
C ASN A 176 13.42 -12.48 -9.09
N PRO A 177 12.96 -12.92 -7.90
CA PRO A 177 11.76 -12.39 -7.31
C PRO A 177 11.99 -10.96 -6.79
N ASP A 178 11.00 -10.12 -7.00
CA ASP A 178 10.93 -8.79 -6.38
C ASP A 178 10.97 -8.90 -4.83
N PRO A 179 11.64 -7.96 -4.13
CA PRO A 179 11.90 -8.03 -2.69
C PRO A 179 10.64 -8.14 -1.83
N TYR A 180 9.52 -7.55 -2.24
CA TYR A 180 8.27 -7.60 -1.48
C TYR A 180 7.45 -8.87 -1.72
N THR A 181 7.89 -9.76 -2.62
CA THR A 181 7.10 -10.93 -3.03
C THR A 181 6.89 -11.87 -1.85
N THR A 182 7.97 -12.14 -1.11
CA THR A 182 7.93 -13.04 0.06
C THR A 182 7.13 -12.43 1.21
N PRO A 183 7.39 -11.18 1.68
CA PRO A 183 6.57 -10.53 2.70
C PRO A 183 5.07 -10.51 2.38
N VAL A 184 4.70 -10.19 1.14
CA VAL A 184 3.27 -10.15 0.74
C VAL A 184 2.66 -11.55 0.71
N SER A 185 3.42 -12.58 0.33
CA SER A 185 2.93 -13.97 0.39
C SER A 185 2.69 -14.45 1.82
N VAL A 186 3.53 -14.02 2.76
CA VAL A 186 3.36 -14.30 4.19
C VAL A 186 2.10 -13.61 4.72
N LEU A 187 1.91 -12.31 4.42
CA LEU A 187 0.68 -11.60 4.77
C LEU A 187 -0.57 -12.27 4.19
N ARG A 188 -0.51 -12.71 2.93
CA ARG A 188 -1.63 -13.41 2.30
C ARG A 188 -2.02 -14.67 3.06
N SER A 189 -1.02 -15.45 3.47
CA SER A 189 -1.24 -16.67 4.25
C SER A 189 -1.84 -16.33 5.62
N LEU A 190 -1.25 -15.37 6.33
CA LEU A 190 -1.73 -14.90 7.63
C LEU A 190 -3.18 -14.37 7.60
N ILE A 191 -3.57 -13.65 6.54
CA ILE A 191 -4.95 -13.21 6.33
C ILE A 191 -5.90 -14.39 6.17
N SER A 192 -5.48 -15.42 5.43
CA SER A 192 -6.27 -16.64 5.26
C SER A 192 -6.42 -17.41 6.58
N GLU A 193 -5.39 -17.36 7.44
CA GLU A 193 -5.37 -17.96 8.78
C GLU A 193 -6.04 -17.10 9.86
N ARG A 194 -6.40 -15.84 9.53
CA ARG A 194 -7.04 -14.86 10.43
C ARG A 194 -6.21 -14.48 11.67
N ASP A 195 -4.89 -14.49 11.56
CA ASP A 195 -3.97 -14.08 12.64
C ASP A 195 -3.76 -12.55 12.61
N GLU A 196 -4.73 -11.80 13.12
CA GLU A 196 -4.71 -10.33 13.10
C GLU A 196 -3.45 -9.68 13.73
N PRO A 197 -2.93 -10.14 14.88
CA PRO A 197 -1.69 -9.60 15.45
C PRO A 197 -0.48 -9.78 14.52
N ALA A 198 -0.31 -10.96 13.93
CA ALA A 198 0.79 -11.21 13.00
C ALA A 198 0.66 -10.38 11.71
N ILE A 199 -0.57 -10.20 11.23
CA ILE A 199 -0.85 -9.35 10.07
C ILE A 199 -0.50 -7.89 10.36
N GLU A 200 -0.85 -7.39 11.54
CA GLU A 200 -0.51 -6.02 11.95
C GLU A 200 0.99 -5.78 11.99
N LEU A 201 1.73 -6.71 12.60
CA LEU A 201 3.19 -6.65 12.62
C LEU A 201 3.76 -6.61 11.20
N GLY A 202 3.24 -7.43 10.29
CA GLY A 202 3.66 -7.47 8.90
C GLY A 202 3.43 -6.17 8.14
N PHE A 203 2.24 -5.57 8.28
CA PHE A 203 1.95 -4.27 7.67
C PHE A 203 2.85 -3.18 8.24
N ASN A 204 3.11 -3.17 9.56
CA ASN A 204 4.02 -2.20 10.17
C ASN A 204 5.45 -2.35 9.63
N VAL A 205 5.98 -3.59 9.56
CA VAL A 205 7.32 -3.84 9.01
C VAL A 205 7.43 -3.38 7.54
N ILE A 206 6.46 -3.73 6.69
CA ILE A 206 6.48 -3.30 5.28
C ILE A 206 6.40 -1.77 5.20
N THR A 207 5.53 -1.13 5.98
CA THR A 207 5.37 0.32 5.99
C THR A 207 6.65 1.00 6.41
N ASP A 208 7.19 0.65 7.59
CA ASP A 208 8.37 1.28 8.17
C ASP A 208 9.60 1.13 7.27
N GLN A 209 9.83 -0.07 6.73
CA GLN A 209 11.00 -0.31 5.88
C GLN A 209 10.87 0.38 4.51
N THR A 210 9.67 0.45 3.94
CA THR A 210 9.44 1.17 2.67
C THR A 210 9.56 2.68 2.84
N THR A 211 9.05 3.23 3.94
CA THR A 211 9.22 4.64 4.33
C THR A 211 10.71 4.96 4.51
N LYS A 212 11.47 4.11 5.22
CA LYS A 212 12.93 4.27 5.37
C LYS A 212 13.66 4.19 4.03
N LEU A 213 13.24 3.30 3.13
CA LEU A 213 13.80 3.19 1.78
C LEU A 213 13.58 4.50 1.01
N ILE A 214 12.37 5.07 1.05
CA ILE A 214 12.06 6.35 0.41
C ILE A 214 12.93 7.48 0.97
N GLN A 215 13.09 7.55 2.29
CA GLN A 215 13.87 8.61 2.95
C GLN A 215 15.38 8.50 2.71
N SER A 216 15.91 7.29 2.58
CA SER A 216 17.36 7.03 2.46
C SER A 216 17.85 6.95 1.01
N THR A 217 16.96 6.72 0.05
CA THR A 217 17.33 6.56 -1.37
C THR A 217 17.37 7.93 -2.07
N PRO A 218 18.41 8.24 -2.87
CA PRO A 218 18.45 9.47 -3.64
C PRO A 218 17.23 9.61 -4.57
N PRO A 219 16.64 10.81 -4.73
CA PRO A 219 15.46 11.00 -5.58
C PRO A 219 15.62 10.48 -7.02
N SER A 220 16.83 10.58 -7.60
CA SER A 220 17.14 10.07 -8.94
C SER A 220 16.94 8.57 -9.11
N ASP A 221 17.10 7.80 -8.03
CA ASP A 221 16.93 6.34 -8.02
C ASP A 221 15.47 5.95 -7.74
N LEU A 222 14.60 6.92 -7.45
CA LEU A 222 13.17 6.79 -7.22
C LEU A 222 12.32 7.41 -8.34
N ASP A 223 12.96 7.99 -9.36
CA ASP A 223 12.32 8.53 -10.54
C ASP A 223 11.50 7.47 -11.28
N GLU A 224 10.52 7.93 -12.05
CA GLU A 224 9.58 7.10 -12.80
C GLU A 224 10.34 6.10 -13.71
N GLY A 225 10.09 4.80 -13.50
CA GLY A 225 10.68 3.74 -14.31
C GLY A 225 12.05 3.23 -13.83
N THR A 226 12.60 3.73 -12.73
CA THR A 226 13.76 3.11 -12.05
C THR A 226 13.37 1.76 -11.41
N PRO A 227 14.32 0.83 -11.18
CA PRO A 227 14.03 -0.47 -10.56
C PRO A 227 13.36 -0.36 -9.19
N ILE A 228 13.81 0.60 -8.36
CA ILE A 228 13.27 0.82 -7.02
C ILE A 228 11.86 1.42 -7.11
N SER A 229 11.67 2.42 -7.97
CA SER A 229 10.34 3.00 -8.22
C SER A 229 9.35 1.95 -8.72
N ARG A 230 9.72 1.09 -9.68
CA ARG A 230 8.87 -0.03 -10.16
C ARG A 230 8.49 -1.00 -9.05
N THR A 231 9.43 -1.33 -8.17
CA THR A 231 9.22 -2.21 -7.01
C THR A 231 8.19 -1.60 -6.05
N ILE A 232 8.36 -0.31 -5.70
CA ILE A 232 7.43 0.43 -4.83
C ILE A 232 6.06 0.57 -5.51
N SER A 233 6.01 0.94 -6.80
CA SER A 233 4.77 1.03 -7.56
C SER A 233 4.04 -0.31 -7.62
N THR A 234 4.75 -1.42 -7.83
CA THR A 234 4.15 -2.77 -7.82
C THR A 234 3.57 -3.12 -6.44
N LEU A 235 4.28 -2.76 -5.37
CA LEU A 235 3.78 -2.93 -4.00
C LEU A 235 2.49 -2.13 -3.78
N LEU A 236 2.48 -0.85 -4.15
CA LEU A 236 1.38 0.08 -3.91
C LEU A 236 0.18 -0.17 -4.83
N GLU A 237 0.38 -0.46 -6.11
CA GLU A 237 -0.70 -0.56 -7.12
C GLU A 237 -1.33 -1.95 -7.21
N GLN A 238 -0.56 -3.01 -6.90
CA GLN A 238 -1.01 -4.38 -7.14
C GLN A 238 -1.10 -5.19 -5.85
N ARG A 239 -0.04 -5.17 -5.03
CA ARG A 239 0.09 -6.12 -3.92
C ARG A 239 -0.74 -5.75 -2.71
N LEU A 240 -0.54 -4.56 -2.15
CA LEU A 240 -1.32 -4.10 -1.00
C LEU A 240 -2.83 -3.94 -1.34
N PRO A 241 -3.22 -3.42 -2.51
CA PRO A 241 -4.64 -3.34 -2.89
C PRO A 241 -5.27 -4.73 -3.01
N HIS A 242 -4.55 -5.71 -3.56
CA HIS A 242 -5.02 -7.09 -3.57
C HIS A 242 -5.23 -7.64 -2.14
N LEU A 243 -4.33 -7.35 -1.20
CA LEU A 243 -4.54 -7.73 0.20
C LEU A 243 -5.75 -7.02 0.81
N THR A 244 -6.05 -5.79 0.41
CA THR A 244 -7.27 -5.06 0.82
C THR A 244 -8.54 -5.76 0.33
N VAL A 245 -8.60 -6.09 -0.97
CA VAL A 245 -9.76 -6.80 -1.55
C VAL A 245 -9.93 -8.16 -0.88
N MET A 246 -8.86 -8.95 -0.78
CA MET A 246 -8.89 -10.28 -0.16
C MET A 246 -9.32 -10.24 1.30
N SER A 247 -8.80 -9.28 2.09
CA SER A 247 -9.22 -9.13 3.49
C SER A 247 -10.70 -8.73 3.60
N THR A 248 -11.23 -8.01 2.60
CA THR A 248 -12.64 -7.66 2.56
C THR A 248 -13.50 -8.87 2.21
N ASP A 249 -13.08 -9.68 1.23
CA ASP A 249 -13.74 -10.94 0.86
C ASP A 249 -13.74 -11.98 1.99
N GLU A 250 -12.74 -11.94 2.89
CA GLU A 250 -12.62 -12.78 4.08
C GLU A 250 -13.34 -12.21 5.32
N ASP A 251 -14.14 -11.15 5.17
CA ASP A 251 -14.87 -10.45 6.25
C ASP A 251 -13.95 -9.88 7.36
N GLN A 252 -12.75 -9.44 6.99
CA GLN A 252 -11.75 -8.81 7.88
C GLN A 252 -11.55 -7.31 7.54
N PRO A 253 -12.56 -6.43 7.77
CA PRO A 253 -12.48 -5.02 7.41
C PRO A 253 -11.41 -4.24 8.21
N THR A 254 -11.05 -4.71 9.42
CA THR A 254 -9.95 -4.15 10.22
C THR A 254 -8.62 -4.33 9.50
N VAL A 255 -8.38 -5.51 8.94
CA VAL A 255 -7.18 -5.85 8.18
C VAL A 255 -7.14 -5.10 6.85
N ALA A 256 -8.27 -5.02 6.13
CA ALA A 256 -8.39 -4.22 4.91
C ALA A 256 -8.02 -2.74 5.18
N LYS A 257 -8.51 -2.16 6.28
CA LYS A 257 -8.16 -0.80 6.71
C LYS A 257 -6.67 -0.64 7.02
N LYS A 258 -6.01 -1.66 7.62
CA LYS A 258 -4.55 -1.65 7.87
C LYS A 258 -3.76 -1.64 6.57
N SER A 259 -4.15 -2.46 5.59
CA SER A 259 -3.51 -2.48 4.27
C SER A 259 -3.59 -1.11 3.57
N LEU A 260 -4.78 -0.50 3.56
CA LEU A 260 -4.97 0.84 3.00
C LEU A 260 -4.19 1.92 3.77
N LYS A 261 -4.08 1.78 5.10
CA LYS A 261 -3.26 2.67 5.94
C LYS A 261 -1.78 2.57 5.57
N SER A 262 -1.25 1.37 5.30
CA SER A 262 0.13 1.19 4.83
C SER A 262 0.37 1.87 3.49
N ILE A 263 -0.52 1.68 2.51
CA ILE A 263 -0.44 2.39 1.21
C ILE A 263 -0.40 3.90 1.45
N ARG A 264 -1.32 4.41 2.29
CA ARG A 264 -1.41 5.84 2.61
C ARG A 264 -0.12 6.38 3.22
N LEU A 265 0.41 5.75 4.27
CA LEU A 265 1.59 6.23 4.97
C LEU A 265 2.83 6.26 4.06
N ILE A 266 3.04 5.21 3.26
CA ILE A 266 4.14 5.17 2.28
C ILE A 266 3.99 6.29 1.24
N SER A 267 2.76 6.56 0.79
CA SER A 267 2.49 7.54 -0.25
C SER A 267 2.56 8.98 0.24
N ILE A 268 2.17 9.24 1.49
CA ILE A 268 2.34 10.54 2.15
C ILE A 268 3.84 10.82 2.34
N GLU A 269 4.63 9.84 2.76
CA GLU A 269 6.09 10.02 2.86
C GLU A 269 6.70 10.32 1.49
N ALA A 270 6.27 9.60 0.44
CA ALA A 270 6.69 9.88 -0.92
C ALA A 270 6.34 11.32 -1.34
N ALA A 271 5.15 11.81 -0.98
CA ALA A 271 4.71 13.17 -1.29
C ALA A 271 5.59 14.22 -0.58
N HIS A 272 5.86 14.06 0.72
CA HIS A 272 6.76 14.94 1.47
C HIS A 272 8.20 14.93 0.92
N THR A 273 8.64 13.80 0.36
CA THR A 273 9.93 13.69 -0.33
C THR A 273 9.88 14.20 -1.78
N SER A 274 8.77 14.83 -2.20
CA SER A 274 8.53 15.34 -3.56
C SER A 274 8.60 14.27 -4.67
N LEU A 275 8.26 13.02 -4.36
CA LEU A 275 8.31 11.89 -5.28
C LEU A 275 6.95 11.65 -5.94
N GLY A 276 6.76 12.21 -7.13
CA GLY A 276 5.48 12.16 -7.85
C GLY A 276 4.99 10.76 -8.21
N ALA A 277 5.88 9.88 -8.67
CA ALA A 277 5.52 8.54 -9.15
C ALA A 277 5.03 7.62 -8.02
N PRO A 278 5.76 7.40 -6.91
CA PRO A 278 5.26 6.59 -5.80
C PRO A 278 3.99 7.18 -5.16
N THR A 279 3.88 8.51 -5.11
CA THR A 279 2.65 9.19 -4.64
C THR A 279 1.44 8.82 -5.51
N LEU A 280 1.59 8.89 -6.83
CA LEU A 280 0.53 8.54 -7.77
C LEU A 280 0.19 7.03 -7.71
N SER A 281 1.20 6.16 -7.63
CA SER A 281 1.02 4.72 -7.41
C SER A 281 0.24 4.42 -6.12
N GLY A 282 0.46 5.21 -5.07
CA GLY A 282 -0.32 5.21 -3.84
C GLY A 282 -1.81 5.52 -4.04
N ILE A 283 -2.10 6.52 -4.86
CA ILE A 283 -3.48 6.90 -5.20
C ILE A 283 -4.13 5.80 -6.05
N HIS A 284 -3.40 5.21 -7.01
CA HIS A 284 -3.85 4.01 -7.72
C HIS A 284 -4.17 2.87 -6.76
N GLY A 285 -3.27 2.60 -5.80
CA GLY A 285 -3.43 1.54 -4.83
C GLY A 285 -4.61 1.73 -3.87
N THR A 286 -4.86 2.96 -3.43
CA THR A 286 -6.00 3.25 -2.55
C THR A 286 -7.33 3.28 -3.28
N THR A 287 -7.35 3.55 -4.59
CA THR A 287 -8.60 3.69 -5.37
C THR A 287 -8.98 2.45 -6.15
N SER A 288 -8.03 1.59 -6.53
CA SER A 288 -8.33 0.36 -7.28
C SER A 288 -9.33 -0.57 -6.57
N PRO A 289 -9.31 -0.74 -5.23
CA PRO A 289 -10.27 -1.62 -4.56
C PRO A 289 -11.72 -1.11 -4.65
N ILE A 290 -11.95 0.18 -4.94
CA ILE A 290 -13.30 0.77 -5.00
C ILE A 290 -14.18 0.04 -6.01
N SER A 291 -13.63 -0.33 -7.17
CA SER A 291 -14.39 -1.05 -8.21
C SER A 291 -14.55 -2.55 -7.91
N ASP A 292 -13.67 -3.13 -7.11
CA ASP A 292 -13.51 -4.58 -6.99
C ASP A 292 -14.21 -5.13 -5.75
N ILE A 293 -14.35 -4.31 -4.71
CA ILE A 293 -15.02 -4.66 -3.46
C ILE A 293 -16.55 -4.71 -3.62
N ARG A 294 -17.17 -5.76 -3.06
CA ARG A 294 -18.61 -6.03 -3.06
C ARG A 294 -19.42 -4.92 -2.37
N ALA A 295 -20.67 -4.74 -2.77
CA ALA A 295 -21.57 -3.73 -2.20
C ALA A 295 -22.41 -4.25 -1.02
N ASP A 296 -21.75 -4.86 -0.05
CA ASP A 296 -22.29 -5.14 1.28
C ASP A 296 -21.83 -4.07 2.30
N ASP A 297 -22.29 -4.16 3.55
CA ASP A 297 -21.95 -3.18 4.59
C ASP A 297 -20.45 -3.12 4.88
N THR A 298 -19.76 -4.28 4.85
CA THR A 298 -18.31 -4.39 5.02
C THR A 298 -17.60 -3.67 3.88
N GLY A 299 -17.95 -3.99 2.64
CA GLY A 299 -17.36 -3.42 1.45
C GLY A 299 -17.64 -1.92 1.32
N TYR A 300 -18.81 -1.46 1.75
CA TYR A 300 -19.12 -0.03 1.85
C TYR A 300 -18.16 0.69 2.80
N GLN A 301 -17.91 0.14 3.99
CA GLN A 301 -16.93 0.71 4.92
C GLN A 301 -15.53 0.75 4.31
N VAL A 302 -15.10 -0.29 3.61
CA VAL A 302 -13.77 -0.32 2.99
C VAL A 302 -13.66 0.65 1.82
N ARG A 303 -14.67 0.77 0.95
CA ARG A 303 -14.73 1.80 -0.11
C ARG A 303 -14.67 3.22 0.44
N SER A 304 -15.37 3.49 1.54
CA SER A 304 -15.28 4.79 2.23
C SER A 304 -13.86 5.07 2.76
N ASN A 305 -13.14 4.05 3.22
CA ASN A 305 -11.73 4.20 3.63
C ASN A 305 -10.78 4.36 2.42
N CYS A 306 -11.06 3.69 1.30
CA CYS A 306 -10.34 3.88 0.04
C CYS A 306 -10.39 5.35 -0.39
N GLU A 307 -11.60 5.92 -0.45
CA GLU A 307 -11.79 7.34 -0.76
C GLU A 307 -11.06 8.23 0.23
N ARG A 308 -11.27 8.04 1.54
CA ARG A 308 -10.64 8.88 2.58
C ARG A 308 -9.12 8.90 2.46
N ASN A 309 -8.49 7.74 2.29
CA ASN A 309 -7.05 7.65 2.18
C ASN A 309 -6.55 8.23 0.85
N SER A 310 -7.23 7.99 -0.27
CA SER A 310 -6.88 8.61 -1.56
C SER A 310 -6.99 10.13 -1.50
N ARG A 311 -8.00 10.67 -0.81
CA ARG A 311 -8.20 12.10 -0.61
C ARG A 311 -7.04 12.71 0.16
N GLU A 312 -6.63 12.10 1.26
CA GLU A 312 -5.51 12.57 2.08
C GLU A 312 -4.20 12.59 1.28
N ILE A 313 -3.92 11.55 0.48
CA ILE A 313 -2.73 11.52 -0.39
C ILE A 313 -2.80 12.63 -1.45
N VAL A 314 -3.95 12.84 -2.08
CA VAL A 314 -4.15 13.91 -3.09
C VAL A 314 -3.99 15.30 -2.47
N GLU A 315 -4.49 15.50 -1.25
CA GLU A 315 -4.36 16.77 -0.51
C GLU A 315 -2.89 17.06 -0.19
N VAL A 316 -2.16 16.10 0.39
CA VAL A 316 -0.73 16.25 0.67
C VAL A 316 0.06 16.46 -0.64
N ALA A 317 -0.26 15.72 -1.71
CA ALA A 317 0.37 15.94 -3.02
C ALA A 317 0.13 17.37 -3.55
N ALA A 318 -1.04 17.96 -3.30
CA ALA A 318 -1.32 19.35 -3.67
C ALA A 318 -0.55 20.35 -2.80
N GLU A 319 -0.42 20.07 -1.50
CA GLU A 319 0.35 20.85 -0.52
C GLU A 319 1.86 20.82 -0.79
N GLU A 320 2.38 19.72 -1.32
CA GLU A 320 3.80 19.56 -1.69
C GLU A 320 4.07 20.00 -3.15
N GLY A 321 3.09 20.59 -3.85
CA GLY A 321 3.26 21.08 -5.22
C GLY A 321 3.35 19.98 -6.29
N LEU A 322 3.04 18.72 -5.95
CA LEU A 322 2.97 17.59 -6.87
C LEU A 322 1.67 17.62 -7.70
N HIS A 323 1.48 18.69 -8.48
CA HIS A 323 0.26 18.95 -9.24
C HIS A 323 -0.11 17.84 -10.24
N LYS A 324 0.88 17.09 -10.76
CA LYS A 324 0.63 15.90 -11.59
C LYS A 324 -0.14 14.85 -10.78
N SER A 325 0.43 14.42 -9.66
CA SER A 325 -0.13 13.38 -8.81
C SER A 325 -1.46 13.80 -8.20
N ALA A 326 -1.60 15.07 -7.80
CA ALA A 326 -2.85 15.59 -7.26
C ALA A 326 -3.97 15.64 -8.30
N GLY A 327 -3.71 16.17 -9.50
CA GLY A 327 -4.69 16.26 -10.58
C GLY A 327 -5.08 14.88 -11.14
N GLU A 328 -4.09 14.07 -11.53
CA GLU A 328 -4.34 12.71 -12.05
C GLU A 328 -4.95 11.80 -11.01
N GLY A 329 -4.49 11.90 -9.76
CA GLY A 329 -5.06 11.14 -8.66
C GLY A 329 -6.52 11.49 -8.39
N SER A 330 -6.90 12.76 -8.48
CA SER A 330 -8.31 13.17 -8.38
C SER A 330 -9.13 12.61 -9.55
N LEU A 331 -8.64 12.68 -10.79
CA LEU A 331 -9.34 12.09 -11.94
C LEU A 331 -9.52 10.58 -11.80
N LEU A 332 -8.50 9.88 -11.35
CA LEU A 332 -8.56 8.45 -11.13
C LEU A 332 -9.57 8.08 -10.05
N THR A 333 -9.53 8.80 -8.93
CA THR A 333 -10.45 8.58 -7.79
C THR A 333 -11.90 8.82 -8.22
N SER A 334 -12.17 9.94 -8.91
CA SER A 334 -13.51 10.26 -9.43
C SER A 334 -14.01 9.22 -10.42
N TRP A 335 -13.18 8.77 -11.36
CA TRP A 335 -13.53 7.73 -12.31
C TRP A 335 -13.87 6.39 -11.62
N ARG A 336 -13.10 5.97 -10.61
CA ARG A 336 -13.36 4.75 -9.84
C ARG A 336 -14.65 4.84 -9.03
N ILE A 337 -14.91 6.00 -8.42
CA ILE A 337 -16.15 6.27 -7.68
C ILE A 337 -17.35 6.27 -8.63
N ALA A 338 -17.28 6.99 -9.75
CA ALA A 338 -18.34 7.00 -10.76
C ALA A 338 -18.63 5.59 -11.30
N SER A 339 -17.57 4.82 -11.61
CA SER A 339 -17.71 3.42 -12.04
C SER A 339 -18.36 2.55 -10.98
N SER A 340 -18.06 2.79 -9.69
CA SER A 340 -18.70 2.11 -8.56
C SER A 340 -20.19 2.46 -8.44
N ILE A 341 -20.55 3.74 -8.58
CA ILE A 341 -21.95 4.20 -8.57
C ILE A 341 -22.75 3.46 -9.67
N GLU A 342 -22.24 3.44 -10.90
CA GLU A 342 -22.92 2.79 -12.02
C GLU A 342 -23.03 1.27 -11.82
N LYS A 343 -21.95 0.63 -11.36
CA LYS A 343 -21.92 -0.81 -11.06
C LYS A 343 -22.97 -1.20 -10.01
N TYR A 344 -23.21 -0.34 -9.03
CA TYR A 344 -24.10 -0.59 -7.89
C TYR A 344 -25.42 0.18 -7.94
N ARG A 345 -25.82 0.66 -9.12
CA ARG A 345 -27.03 1.47 -9.33
C ARG A 345 -28.34 0.87 -8.80
N ASN A 346 -28.41 -0.45 -8.64
CA ASN A 346 -29.62 -1.14 -8.15
C ASN A 346 -29.67 -1.25 -6.61
N ILE A 347 -28.64 -0.81 -5.89
CA ILE A 347 -28.54 -0.94 -4.44
C ILE A 347 -28.98 0.38 -3.80
N LYS A 348 -30.05 0.33 -2.99
CA LYS A 348 -30.61 1.48 -2.29
C LYS A 348 -29.79 1.85 -1.05
N GLN A 349 -28.54 2.22 -1.23
CA GLN A 349 -27.71 2.78 -0.17
C GLN A 349 -27.05 4.06 -0.65
N VAL A 350 -27.06 5.07 0.22
CA VAL A 350 -26.36 6.33 -0.04
C VAL A 350 -24.87 6.05 -0.11
N ASP A 351 -24.21 6.45 -1.20
CA ASP A 351 -22.78 6.33 -1.38
C ASP A 351 -22.05 7.46 -0.62
N ALA A 352 -21.64 7.19 0.63
CA ALA A 352 -20.84 8.15 1.40
C ALA A 352 -19.45 8.36 0.79
N ALA A 353 -18.88 7.41 0.02
CA ALA A 353 -17.61 7.64 -0.65
C ALA A 353 -17.77 8.74 -1.71
N ALA A 354 -18.80 8.66 -2.54
CA ALA A 354 -19.13 9.71 -3.51
C ALA A 354 -19.41 11.07 -2.83
N THR A 355 -20.21 11.07 -1.77
CA THR A 355 -20.51 12.29 -1.00
C THR A 355 -19.23 12.90 -0.41
N ASN A 356 -18.42 12.11 0.31
CA ASN A 356 -17.20 12.58 0.97
C ASN A 356 -16.16 13.07 -0.03
N TYR A 357 -16.06 12.41 -1.19
CA TYR A 357 -15.19 12.82 -2.27
C TYR A 357 -15.52 14.22 -2.78
N LEU A 358 -16.80 14.46 -3.08
CA LEU A 358 -17.26 15.77 -3.58
C LEU A 358 -17.03 16.89 -2.56
N LEU A 359 -17.24 16.62 -1.27
CA LEU A 359 -16.96 17.58 -0.20
C LEU A 359 -15.46 17.90 -0.07
N GLY A 360 -14.61 16.88 -0.22
CA GLY A 360 -13.16 16.97 -0.14
C GLY A 360 -12.49 17.73 -1.30
N LEU A 361 -13.20 18.05 -2.37
CA LEU A 361 -12.61 18.85 -3.46
C LEU A 361 -12.28 20.28 -3.03
N SER A 362 -13.00 20.82 -2.04
CA SER A 362 -12.79 22.19 -1.56
C SER A 362 -11.42 22.39 -0.91
N SER A 363 -10.94 21.43 -0.12
CA SER A 363 -9.59 21.43 0.50
C SER A 363 -8.50 21.28 -0.56
N ARG A 364 -8.67 20.37 -1.52
CA ARG A 364 -7.71 20.17 -2.64
C ARG A 364 -7.54 21.41 -3.50
N ILE A 365 -8.64 22.10 -3.78
CA ILE A 365 -8.63 23.38 -4.50
C ILE A 365 -7.81 24.41 -3.71
N GLN A 366 -8.03 24.52 -2.40
CA GLN A 366 -7.26 25.41 -1.54
C GLN A 366 -5.76 25.08 -1.56
N ALA A 367 -5.39 23.83 -1.25
CA ALA A 367 -4.00 23.38 -1.23
C ALA A 367 -3.26 23.67 -2.55
N THR A 368 -3.95 23.47 -3.68
CA THR A 368 -3.39 23.77 -5.01
C THR A 368 -3.26 25.27 -5.27
N GLN A 369 -4.24 26.07 -4.82
CA GLN A 369 -4.20 27.53 -4.96
C GLN A 369 -3.05 28.16 -4.15
N ASP A 370 -2.86 27.69 -2.91
CA ASP A 370 -1.83 28.21 -2.00
C ASP A 370 -0.41 28.00 -2.57
N ASN A 371 -0.21 26.97 -3.38
CA ASN A 371 1.05 26.68 -4.08
C ASN A 371 1.13 27.22 -5.52
N THR A 372 0.17 28.03 -5.98
CA THR A 372 0.14 28.51 -7.37
C THR A 372 0.82 29.88 -7.55
N ASN A 373 1.83 29.95 -8.41
CA ASN A 373 2.40 31.22 -8.88
C ASN A 373 1.48 31.90 -9.93
N ALA A 374 0.90 33.05 -9.57
CA ALA A 374 -0.10 33.79 -10.35
C ALA A 374 0.35 34.25 -11.75
N THR A 375 1.65 34.37 -11.99
CA THR A 375 2.23 34.91 -13.25
C THR A 375 2.23 33.94 -14.43
N SER A 376 2.06 32.63 -14.20
CA SER A 376 2.23 31.60 -15.25
C SER A 376 1.02 31.36 -16.16
N LEU A 377 -0.05 32.19 -16.07
CA LEU A 377 -1.42 31.69 -16.30
C LEU A 377 -2.33 32.58 -17.17
N ASN A 378 -1.78 33.59 -17.85
CA ASN A 378 -2.54 34.39 -18.83
C ASN A 378 -2.82 33.58 -20.11
N GLY A 379 -4.09 33.50 -20.52
CA GLY A 379 -4.51 32.92 -21.82
C GLY A 379 -5.06 31.50 -21.79
N ILE A 380 -5.28 30.90 -20.60
CA ILE A 380 -5.82 29.54 -20.51
C ILE A 380 -7.33 29.54 -20.78
N SER A 381 -7.74 28.81 -21.82
CA SER A 381 -9.14 28.50 -22.07
C SER A 381 -9.63 27.40 -21.12
N TRP A 382 -10.58 27.78 -20.27
CA TRP A 382 -11.31 26.89 -19.37
C TRP A 382 -12.50 26.20 -20.07
N SER A 383 -12.87 26.65 -21.28
CA SER A 383 -14.10 26.22 -21.96
C SER A 383 -13.99 24.83 -22.58
N SER A 384 -12.84 24.45 -23.12
CA SER A 384 -12.66 23.10 -23.65
C SER A 384 -12.57 22.09 -22.50
N PRO A 385 -13.14 20.87 -22.61
CA PRO A 385 -12.89 19.74 -21.69
C PRO A 385 -11.46 19.20 -21.79
N GLN A 386 -10.76 19.42 -22.92
CA GLN A 386 -9.32 19.11 -23.09
C GLN A 386 -8.60 20.16 -23.95
N PRO A 387 -7.60 20.93 -23.45
CA PRO A 387 -6.94 21.93 -24.26
C PRO A 387 -6.02 21.22 -25.26
N ARG A 388 -6.31 21.35 -26.57
CA ARG A 388 -5.56 20.69 -27.66
C ARG A 388 -4.06 21.03 -27.67
N ASN A 389 -3.65 22.14 -27.06
CA ASN A 389 -2.30 22.72 -27.18
C ASN A 389 -1.69 23.18 -25.85
N SER A 390 -1.91 22.50 -24.71
CA SER A 390 -1.13 22.84 -23.49
C SER A 390 0.25 22.17 -23.59
N PRO A 391 1.36 22.92 -23.72
CA PRO A 391 2.69 22.35 -23.73
C PRO A 391 3.04 21.84 -22.33
N ASN A 392 2.85 20.55 -22.11
CA ASN A 392 3.66 19.63 -21.30
C ASN A 392 4.38 20.13 -20.02
N LYS A 393 3.75 20.94 -19.18
CA LYS A 393 4.07 21.00 -17.74
C LYS A 393 2.78 20.89 -16.95
N TYR A 394 2.68 19.86 -16.11
CA TYR A 394 1.60 19.74 -15.13
C TYR A 394 1.66 20.93 -14.18
N SER A 395 0.88 21.97 -14.49
CA SER A 395 0.75 23.16 -13.65
C SER A 395 -0.39 22.97 -12.66
N SER A 396 -0.41 23.81 -11.63
CA SER A 396 -1.53 23.90 -10.69
C SER A 396 -2.87 24.14 -11.39
N VAL A 397 -2.89 24.87 -12.51
CA VAL A 397 -4.13 25.07 -13.31
C VAL A 397 -4.65 23.77 -13.90
N LYS A 398 -3.76 22.87 -14.34
CA LYS A 398 -4.17 21.55 -14.81
C LYS A 398 -4.81 20.76 -13.66
N ALA A 399 -4.21 20.78 -12.47
CA ALA A 399 -4.78 20.12 -11.29
C ALA A 399 -6.15 20.70 -10.90
N LEU A 400 -6.30 22.04 -10.85
CA LEU A 400 -7.59 22.69 -10.56
C LEU A 400 -8.69 22.28 -11.55
N ARG A 401 -8.34 22.21 -12.83
CA ARG A 401 -9.27 21.73 -13.85
C ARG A 401 -9.61 20.26 -13.69
N ASP A 402 -8.62 19.43 -13.38
CA ASP A 402 -8.81 18.01 -13.12
C ASP A 402 -9.77 17.80 -11.92
N TYR A 403 -9.75 18.67 -10.90
CA TYR A 403 -10.75 18.69 -9.81
C TYR A 403 -12.15 19.06 -10.28
N TYR A 404 -12.28 20.06 -11.15
CA TYR A 404 -13.56 20.43 -11.74
C TYR A 404 -14.15 19.27 -12.55
N VAL A 405 -13.36 18.63 -13.41
CA VAL A 405 -13.81 17.48 -14.20
C VAL A 405 -14.14 16.30 -13.30
N SER A 406 -13.37 16.08 -12.24
CA SER A 406 -13.65 15.05 -11.24
C SER A 406 -15.01 15.24 -10.56
N PHE A 407 -15.38 16.50 -10.25
CA PHE A 407 -16.69 16.82 -9.69
C PHE A 407 -17.79 16.46 -10.66
N THR A 408 -17.69 16.96 -11.91
CA THR A 408 -18.75 16.78 -12.92
C THR A 408 -18.95 15.32 -13.28
N GLU A 409 -17.88 14.51 -13.25
CA GLU A 409 -17.95 13.07 -13.49
C GLU A 409 -18.73 12.34 -12.40
N VAL A 410 -18.35 12.52 -11.12
CA VAL A 410 -19.02 11.84 -10.00
C VAL A 410 -20.45 12.34 -9.84
N ALA A 411 -20.66 13.67 -9.88
CA ALA A 411 -22.00 14.26 -9.76
C ALA A 411 -22.87 13.89 -10.96
N GLY A 412 -22.33 13.89 -12.18
CA GLY A 412 -23.06 13.50 -13.38
C GLY A 412 -23.49 12.03 -13.35
N GLU A 413 -22.60 11.14 -12.89
CA GLU A 413 -22.94 9.72 -12.77
C GLU A 413 -24.00 9.49 -11.70
N ALA A 414 -23.85 10.13 -10.55
CA ALA A 414 -24.85 10.06 -9.50
C ALA A 414 -26.22 10.52 -10.01
N LEU A 415 -26.29 11.66 -10.70
CA LEU A 415 -27.54 12.18 -11.24
C LEU A 415 -28.17 11.25 -12.28
N ARG A 416 -27.37 10.64 -13.16
CA ARG A 416 -27.88 9.64 -14.12
C ARG A 416 -28.54 8.47 -13.41
N VAL A 417 -27.89 7.94 -12.38
CA VAL A 417 -28.44 6.84 -11.57
C VAL A 417 -29.67 7.28 -10.79
N GLU A 418 -29.65 8.43 -10.12
CA GLU A 418 -30.80 8.94 -9.36
C GLU A 418 -32.01 9.21 -10.25
N VAL A 419 -31.81 9.81 -11.43
CA VAL A 419 -32.89 10.04 -12.41
C VAL A 419 -33.47 8.72 -12.91
N ASN A 420 -32.65 7.69 -13.09
CA ASN A 420 -33.12 6.37 -13.53
C ASN A 420 -33.89 5.64 -12.42
N VAL A 421 -33.36 5.64 -11.20
CA VAL A 421 -33.92 4.89 -10.05
C VAL A 421 -35.02 5.68 -9.33
N GLN A 422 -35.13 6.98 -9.57
CA GLN A 422 -36.05 7.91 -8.90
C GLN A 422 -35.86 7.97 -7.38
N ASP A 423 -34.60 7.85 -6.94
CA ASP A 423 -34.22 7.84 -5.52
C ASP A 423 -32.87 8.55 -5.35
N THR A 424 -32.59 9.05 -4.16
CA THR A 424 -31.34 9.77 -3.86
C THR A 424 -30.26 8.79 -3.42
N ILE A 425 -29.07 8.86 -4.04
CA ILE A 425 -27.93 7.99 -3.74
C ILE A 425 -26.74 8.76 -3.16
N ILE A 426 -26.73 10.10 -3.21
CA ILE A 426 -25.72 10.92 -2.52
C ILE A 426 -26.37 12.00 -1.66
N ASN A 427 -25.68 12.48 -0.62
CA ASN A 427 -26.24 13.51 0.26
C ASN A 427 -26.12 14.91 -0.36
N TRP A 428 -27.13 15.30 -1.14
CA TRP A 428 -27.14 16.58 -1.84
C TRP A 428 -27.23 17.80 -0.94
N ASN A 429 -27.80 17.67 0.26
CA ASN A 429 -27.78 18.74 1.27
C ASN A 429 -26.35 19.04 1.72
N SER A 430 -25.53 18.01 1.95
CA SER A 430 -24.10 18.21 2.23
C SER A 430 -23.37 18.79 1.02
N ILE A 431 -23.65 18.27 -0.19
CA ILE A 431 -23.00 18.73 -1.42
C ILE A 431 -23.31 20.20 -1.71
N SER A 432 -24.53 20.68 -1.45
CA SER A 432 -24.86 22.10 -1.64
C SER A 432 -24.04 23.01 -0.70
N ALA A 433 -23.83 22.59 0.55
CA ALA A 433 -22.96 23.28 1.50
C ALA A 433 -21.49 23.25 1.05
N GLY A 434 -21.00 22.08 0.60
CA GLY A 434 -19.65 21.91 0.05
C GLY A 434 -19.41 22.79 -1.18
N LEU A 435 -20.39 22.89 -2.08
CA LEU A 435 -20.34 23.75 -3.25
C LEU A 435 -20.24 25.24 -2.87
N GLY A 436 -20.91 25.67 -1.81
CA GLY A 436 -20.73 27.01 -1.23
C GLY A 436 -19.29 27.27 -0.79
N SER A 437 -18.64 26.28 -0.15
CA SER A 437 -17.21 26.36 0.18
C SER A 437 -16.34 26.50 -1.06
N ILE A 438 -16.56 25.67 -2.09
CA ILE A 438 -15.83 25.75 -3.37
C ILE A 438 -16.01 27.13 -4.02
N LEU A 439 -17.22 27.67 -4.06
CA LEU A 439 -17.49 28.98 -4.65
C LEU A 439 -16.76 30.11 -3.91
N SER A 440 -16.81 30.13 -2.58
CA SER A 440 -16.09 31.14 -1.78
C SER A 440 -14.56 31.08 -1.97
N ARG A 441 -14.00 29.89 -2.17
CA ARG A 441 -12.56 29.69 -2.44
C ARG A 441 -12.18 30.11 -3.85
N THR A 442 -13.02 29.78 -4.83
CA THR A 442 -12.77 30.10 -6.23
C THR A 442 -12.98 31.58 -6.54
N GLU A 443 -13.83 32.30 -5.79
CA GLU A 443 -13.98 33.76 -5.90
C GLU A 443 -12.67 34.50 -5.61
N LYS A 444 -11.91 34.02 -4.61
CA LYS A 444 -10.60 34.57 -4.24
C LYS A 444 -9.48 34.13 -5.18
N CYS A 445 -9.77 33.19 -6.08
CA CYS A 445 -8.78 32.65 -7.00
C CYS A 445 -8.44 33.69 -8.08
N PRO A 446 -7.17 33.83 -8.49
CA PRO A 446 -6.79 34.72 -9.59
C PRO A 446 -7.35 34.30 -10.97
N PHE A 447 -8.21 33.28 -11.04
CA PHE A 447 -8.82 32.75 -12.26
C PHE A 447 -10.34 32.98 -12.28
N PRO A 448 -10.83 34.15 -12.71
CA PRO A 448 -12.27 34.41 -12.83
C PRO A 448 -12.98 33.37 -13.71
N GLY A 449 -12.30 32.87 -14.74
CA GLY A 449 -12.82 31.80 -15.60
C GLY A 449 -13.16 30.53 -14.83
N TYR A 450 -12.30 30.11 -13.91
CA TYR A 450 -12.50 28.94 -13.07
C TYR A 450 -13.67 29.13 -12.08
N HIS A 451 -13.77 30.31 -11.46
CA HIS A 451 -14.93 30.65 -10.62
C HIS A 451 -16.24 30.55 -11.41
N HIS A 452 -16.30 31.11 -12.61
CA HIS A 452 -17.49 31.03 -13.46
C HIS A 452 -17.87 29.59 -13.83
N GLN A 453 -16.92 28.65 -13.93
CA GLN A 453 -17.24 27.23 -14.14
C GLN A 453 -17.97 26.62 -12.95
N TRP A 454 -17.56 26.94 -11.72
CA TRP A 454 -18.23 26.46 -10.51
C TRP A 454 -19.59 27.13 -10.30
N VAL A 455 -19.72 28.41 -10.66
CA VAL A 455 -21.05 29.08 -10.71
C VAL A 455 -21.95 28.38 -11.72
N ALA A 456 -21.42 28.00 -12.88
CA ALA A 456 -22.17 27.25 -13.90
C ALA A 456 -22.63 25.88 -13.40
N VAL A 457 -21.79 25.14 -12.66
CA VAL A 457 -22.18 23.88 -11.99
C VAL A 457 -23.37 24.11 -11.07
N ALA A 458 -23.33 25.15 -10.22
CA ALA A 458 -24.40 25.43 -9.29
C ALA A 458 -25.73 25.78 -9.99
N ILE A 459 -25.67 26.55 -11.08
CA ILE A 459 -26.83 26.88 -11.92
C ILE A 459 -27.38 25.62 -12.60
N TYR A 460 -26.51 24.75 -13.11
CA TYR A 460 -26.93 23.53 -13.81
C TYR A 460 -27.57 22.52 -12.86
N LEU A 461 -27.03 22.35 -11.65
CA LEU A 461 -27.65 21.51 -10.61
C LEU A 461 -29.03 22.04 -10.18
N GLN A 462 -29.21 23.38 -10.10
CA GLN A 462 -30.54 23.97 -9.88
C GLN A 462 -31.51 23.68 -11.02
N TYR A 463 -31.03 23.70 -12.26
CA TYR A 463 -31.83 23.34 -13.43
C TYR A 463 -32.28 21.88 -13.33
N ILE A 464 -31.36 20.94 -13.10
CA ILE A 464 -31.70 19.52 -12.98
C ILE A 464 -32.73 19.30 -11.87
N ARG A 465 -32.52 19.87 -10.67
CA ARG A 465 -33.48 19.75 -9.56
C ARG A 465 -34.88 20.27 -9.91
N ALA A 466 -34.98 21.30 -10.76
CA ALA A 466 -36.24 21.86 -11.22
C ALA A 466 -36.94 21.01 -12.30
N GLN A 467 -36.19 20.17 -13.01
CA GLN A 467 -36.68 19.29 -14.07
C GLN A 467 -36.97 17.86 -13.57
N THR A 468 -36.53 17.49 -12.37
CA THR A 468 -36.70 16.14 -11.80
C THR A 468 -37.74 16.10 -10.69
N SER A 469 -38.18 14.89 -10.33
CA SER A 469 -39.08 14.64 -9.20
C SER A 469 -38.43 15.04 -7.86
N ASN A 470 -39.23 15.13 -6.79
CA ASN A 470 -38.72 15.50 -5.47
C ASN A 470 -37.82 14.44 -4.82
N SER A 471 -37.84 13.19 -5.31
CA SER A 471 -36.99 12.12 -4.81
C SER A 471 -35.58 12.11 -5.41
N VAL A 472 -35.40 12.79 -6.55
CA VAL A 472 -34.08 13.02 -7.16
C VAL A 472 -33.48 14.29 -6.58
N MET A 473 -32.20 14.22 -6.18
CA MET A 473 -31.54 15.33 -5.49
C MET A 473 -32.27 15.79 -4.22
N ASP A 474 -32.78 14.85 -3.41
CA ASP A 474 -33.49 15.21 -2.19
C ASP A 474 -32.61 16.01 -1.23
N GLY A 475 -33.20 17.02 -0.58
CA GLY A 475 -32.49 17.97 0.27
C GLY A 475 -31.57 18.96 -0.46
N TYR A 476 -31.40 18.87 -1.79
CA TYR A 476 -30.62 19.87 -2.52
C TYR A 476 -31.28 21.25 -2.44
N SER A 477 -30.64 22.15 -1.72
CA SER A 477 -31.03 23.56 -1.69
C SER A 477 -29.78 24.42 -1.85
N PHE A 478 -29.60 24.97 -3.05
CA PHE A 478 -28.53 25.93 -3.31
C PHE A 478 -29.14 27.30 -3.57
N ASN A 479 -29.10 28.18 -2.57
CA ASN A 479 -29.47 29.59 -2.78
C ASN A 479 -28.23 30.38 -3.22
N GLY A 480 -27.93 30.33 -4.52
CA GLY A 480 -26.72 30.93 -5.09
C GLY A 480 -26.55 32.43 -4.83
N ARG A 481 -27.62 33.14 -4.48
CA ARG A 481 -27.56 34.57 -4.12
C ARG A 481 -26.78 34.83 -2.83
N ASN A 482 -26.65 33.84 -1.95
CA ASN A 482 -25.91 33.99 -0.69
C ASN A 482 -24.40 33.80 -0.86
N PHE A 483 -23.95 33.19 -1.97
CA PHE A 483 -22.56 32.78 -2.16
C PHE A 483 -21.89 33.37 -3.41
N VAL A 484 -22.67 33.91 -4.36
CA VAL A 484 -22.14 34.44 -5.61
C VAL A 484 -22.62 35.87 -5.78
N GLN A 485 -21.69 36.79 -6.04
CA GLN A 485 -22.04 38.16 -6.37
C GLN A 485 -22.95 38.19 -7.59
N LYS A 486 -24.00 39.02 -7.56
CA LYS A 486 -24.98 39.14 -8.66
C LYS A 486 -24.30 39.34 -10.01
N LYS A 487 -23.24 40.16 -10.05
CA LYS A 487 -22.47 40.44 -11.26
C LYS A 487 -21.86 39.17 -11.87
N ASP A 488 -21.28 38.30 -11.05
CA ASP A 488 -20.65 37.06 -11.51
C ASP A 488 -21.69 36.02 -11.90
N HIS A 489 -22.82 35.97 -11.20
CA HIS A 489 -23.96 35.15 -11.59
C HIS A 489 -24.51 35.55 -12.97
N ASP A 490 -24.82 36.83 -13.18
CA ASP A 490 -25.36 37.33 -14.45
C ASP A 490 -24.37 37.17 -15.62
N LYS A 491 -23.08 37.40 -15.37
CA LYS A 491 -22.01 37.17 -16.34
C LYS A 491 -21.87 35.69 -16.70
N THR A 492 -22.04 34.79 -15.72
CA THR A 492 -21.99 33.33 -15.96
C THR A 492 -23.18 32.88 -16.79
N ILE A 493 -24.39 33.39 -16.54
CA ILE A 493 -25.56 33.12 -17.39
C ILE A 493 -25.30 33.55 -18.83
N GLY A 494 -24.73 34.74 -19.04
CA GLY A 494 -24.35 35.20 -20.38
C GLY A 494 -23.40 34.24 -21.08
N LYS A 495 -22.37 33.77 -20.37
CA LYS A 495 -21.41 32.76 -20.89
C LYS A 495 -22.06 31.42 -21.22
N LEU A 496 -22.97 30.95 -20.37
CA LEU A 496 -23.73 29.71 -20.61
C LEU A 496 -24.60 29.83 -21.87
N LEU A 497 -25.33 30.94 -22.03
CA LEU A 497 -26.17 31.20 -23.21
C LEU A 497 -25.36 31.33 -24.51
N ASN A 498 -24.11 31.82 -24.43
CA ASN A 498 -23.21 31.93 -25.57
C ASN A 498 -22.47 30.62 -25.90
N GLY A 499 -22.61 29.57 -25.08
CA GLY A 499 -21.85 28.33 -25.22
C GLY A 499 -20.38 28.43 -24.80
N ASP A 500 -19.97 29.50 -24.11
CA ASP A 500 -18.60 29.69 -23.62
C ASP A 500 -18.25 28.70 -22.49
N ILE A 501 -19.26 28.16 -21.80
CA ILE A 501 -19.10 27.14 -20.76
C ILE A 501 -20.04 25.97 -21.12
N PRO A 502 -19.53 24.89 -21.73
CA PRO A 502 -20.35 23.76 -22.16
C PRO A 502 -20.65 22.82 -20.97
N ILE A 503 -21.38 23.31 -19.96
CA ILE A 503 -21.60 22.58 -18.71
C ILE A 503 -22.32 21.24 -18.91
N GLU A 504 -23.25 21.18 -19.87
CA GLU A 504 -23.97 19.96 -20.23
C GLU A 504 -23.03 18.86 -20.73
N ASP A 505 -22.02 19.23 -21.53
CA ASP A 505 -21.03 18.30 -22.05
C ASP A 505 -20.20 17.67 -20.92
N TYR A 506 -19.86 18.45 -19.88
CA TYR A 506 -19.09 17.94 -18.74
C TYR A 506 -19.89 16.95 -17.89
N PHE A 507 -21.15 17.25 -17.62
CA PHE A 507 -22.02 16.36 -16.85
C PHE A 507 -22.42 15.13 -17.66
N SER A 508 -22.50 15.24 -18.98
CA SER A 508 -22.92 14.14 -19.86
C SER A 508 -21.76 13.23 -20.29
N PHE A 509 -20.51 13.59 -19.98
CA PHE A 509 -19.36 12.78 -20.35
C PHE A 509 -19.16 11.60 -19.39
N VAL A 510 -19.21 10.38 -19.93
CA VAL A 510 -18.96 9.12 -19.19
C VAL A 510 -17.65 8.52 -19.68
N ARG A 511 -16.68 8.31 -18.79
CA ARG A 511 -15.42 7.67 -19.14
C ARG A 511 -15.54 6.15 -19.17
N LEU A 512 -15.00 5.54 -20.22
CA LEU A 512 -15.00 4.08 -20.41
C LEU A 512 -13.68 3.42 -20.01
N GLN A 513 -12.62 4.20 -19.82
CA GLN A 513 -11.27 3.69 -19.53
C GLN A 513 -10.57 4.58 -18.51
N ASP A 514 -9.50 4.04 -17.92
CA ASP A 514 -8.67 4.73 -16.95
C ASP A 514 -8.17 6.07 -17.51
N PRO A 515 -8.48 7.22 -16.87
CA PRO A 515 -8.12 8.55 -17.35
C PRO A 515 -6.60 8.80 -17.35
N THR A 516 -5.82 7.99 -16.63
CA THR A 516 -4.35 8.08 -16.63
C THR A 516 -3.74 7.41 -17.87
N VAL A 517 -4.39 6.37 -18.40
CA VAL A 517 -3.92 5.59 -19.56
C VAL A 517 -4.38 6.23 -20.88
N ILE A 518 -5.68 6.49 -21.03
CA ILE A 518 -6.24 7.14 -22.22
C ILE A 518 -7.20 8.25 -21.78
N ARG A 519 -6.71 9.49 -21.81
CA ARG A 519 -7.50 10.67 -21.43
C ARG A 519 -8.72 10.91 -22.32
N LYS A 520 -8.77 10.34 -23.53
CA LYS A 520 -9.69 10.74 -24.63
C LYS A 520 -10.83 9.75 -24.93
N THR A 521 -11.14 8.85 -24.00
CA THR A 521 -12.19 7.84 -24.21
C THR A 521 -13.39 8.07 -23.31
N GLY A 522 -14.56 8.18 -23.92
CA GLY A 522 -15.83 8.29 -23.22
C GLY A 522 -17.00 8.38 -24.19
N THR A 523 -18.19 8.17 -23.66
CA THR A 523 -19.46 8.34 -24.39
C THR A 523 -20.23 9.50 -23.80
N HIS A 524 -20.96 10.20 -24.66
CA HIS A 524 -21.86 11.25 -24.22
C HIS A 524 -23.21 10.64 -23.87
N GLN A 525 -23.59 10.70 -22.60
CA GLN A 525 -24.87 10.25 -22.08
C GLN A 525 -25.51 11.39 -21.30
N GLN A 526 -26.56 11.96 -21.86
CA GLN A 526 -27.30 13.05 -21.22
C GLN A 526 -27.85 12.61 -19.86
N VAL A 527 -27.77 13.51 -18.87
CA VAL A 527 -28.35 13.30 -17.54
C VAL A 527 -29.88 13.24 -17.62
N LEU A 528 -30.49 14.12 -18.42
CA LEU A 528 -31.92 14.17 -18.66
C LEU A 528 -32.20 13.78 -20.12
N GLN A 529 -32.97 12.72 -20.34
CA GLN A 529 -33.30 12.27 -21.71
C GLN A 529 -34.42 13.08 -22.37
N ASN A 530 -35.38 13.59 -21.58
CA ASN A 530 -36.53 14.36 -22.06
C ASN A 530 -36.89 15.45 -21.04
N PRO A 531 -36.06 16.50 -20.88
CA PRO A 531 -36.38 17.59 -19.96
C PRO A 531 -37.64 18.33 -20.42
N SER A 532 -38.44 18.85 -19.47
CA SER A 532 -39.65 19.62 -19.80
C SER A 532 -39.36 20.97 -20.44
N GLU A 533 -38.17 21.51 -20.19
CA GLU A 533 -37.63 22.73 -20.79
C GLU A 533 -36.14 22.53 -21.07
N GLU A 534 -35.67 22.93 -22.25
CA GLU A 534 -34.23 22.88 -22.54
C GLU A 534 -33.45 23.83 -21.61
N PHE A 535 -32.22 23.46 -21.25
CA PHE A 535 -31.40 24.26 -20.34
C PHE A 535 -31.23 25.71 -20.82
N SER A 536 -31.07 25.91 -22.14
CA SER A 536 -30.93 27.23 -22.74
C SER A 536 -32.20 28.10 -22.61
N GLU A 537 -33.39 27.49 -22.67
CA GLU A 537 -34.67 28.17 -22.50
C GLU A 537 -34.89 28.54 -21.03
N TRP A 538 -34.63 27.60 -20.13
CA TRP A 538 -34.73 27.80 -18.69
C TRP A 538 -33.84 28.96 -18.21
N LEU A 539 -32.63 29.05 -18.75
CA LEU A 539 -31.70 30.16 -18.50
C LEU A 539 -32.27 31.50 -19.00
N LYS A 540 -32.90 31.55 -20.18
CA LYS A 540 -33.51 32.80 -20.71
C LYS A 540 -34.65 33.28 -19.83
N ILE A 541 -35.50 32.37 -19.32
CA ILE A 541 -36.59 32.72 -18.40
C ILE A 541 -36.02 33.29 -17.11
N ARG A 542 -35.06 32.59 -16.48
CA ARG A 542 -34.39 33.04 -15.25
C ARG A 542 -33.70 34.39 -15.42
N ALA A 543 -33.02 34.62 -16.54
CA ALA A 543 -32.38 35.90 -16.86
C ALA A 543 -33.39 37.06 -16.98
N ARG A 544 -34.60 36.80 -17.50
CA ARG A 544 -35.69 37.80 -17.58
C ARG A 544 -36.31 38.07 -16.21
N SER A 545 -36.62 37.04 -15.44
CA SER A 545 -37.19 37.20 -14.09
C SER A 545 -36.26 37.95 -13.14
N ALA A 546 -34.94 37.74 -13.26
CA ALA A 546 -33.94 38.49 -12.51
C ALA A 546 -33.87 39.98 -12.88
N ARG A 547 -34.33 40.38 -14.08
CA ARG A 547 -34.45 41.80 -14.48
C ARG A 547 -35.76 42.44 -14.01
N ILE A 548 -36.85 41.67 -13.98
CA ILE A 548 -38.19 42.18 -13.62
C ILE A 548 -38.31 42.46 -12.11
N GLY A 549 -37.68 41.64 -11.25
CA GLY A 549 -37.65 41.88 -9.80
C GLY A 549 -36.84 43.11 -9.35
N TYR A 550 -36.39 43.97 -10.27
CA TYR A 550 -35.69 45.24 -10.02
C TYR A 550 -36.44 46.46 -10.57
N ILE A 551 -37.60 46.26 -11.21
CA ILE A 551 -38.47 47.34 -11.71
C ILE A 551 -39.66 47.58 -10.75
N ILE A 552 -39.76 46.77 -9.69
CA ILE A 552 -40.63 46.95 -8.53
C ILE A 552 -39.72 47.24 -7.35
#